data_AF-A0AAJ2D342-F1
#
_entry.id   AF-A0AAJ2D342-F1
#
_cell.length_a   1.000
_cell.length_b   1.000
_cell.length_c   1.000
_cell.angle_alpha   90.00
_cell.angle_beta   90.00
_cell.angle_gamma   90.00
#
_symmetry.space_group_name_H-M   'P 1'
#
loop_
_entity.id
_entity.type
_entity.pdbx_description
1 polymer ?
#
loop_
_entity_poly.entity_id
_entity_poly.type
_entity_poly.pdbx_seq_one_letter_code
_entity_poly.pdbx_strand_id
1 'polypeptide(L)' 'MEIKERKLRKVGNSVVMTLSKEFLESIGATATDTVYVDEEKLKDIIVKKNMSEHQKKLQQMMENSKQKHNELYKELVTK' A
#
# COMPACT_ATOMS: atom_id res chain seq x y z
N MET A 1 0.22 -17.23 15.03
CA MET A 1 0.48 -16.84 13.63
C MET A 1 0.63 -15.33 13.61
N GLU A 2 1.81 -14.80 13.32
CA GLU A 2 2.04 -13.35 13.32
C GLU A 2 1.81 -12.81 11.90
N ILE A 3 0.72 -12.05 11.70
CA ILE A 3 0.40 -11.44 10.42
C ILE A 3 1.24 -10.17 10.27
N LYS A 4 2.21 -10.19 9.34
CA LYS A 4 3.09 -9.04 9.06
C LYS A 4 2.51 -8.19 7.93
N GLU A 5 2.46 -6.87 8.13
CA GLU A 5 2.04 -5.93 7.08
C GLU A 5 3.09 -5.85 5.97
N ARG A 6 2.66 -6.06 4.71
CA ARG A 6 3.51 -5.97 3.52
C ARG A 6 2.93 -4.97 2.52
N LYS A 7 3.83 -4.25 1.83
CA LYS A 7 3.46 -3.25 0.82
C LYS A 7 3.53 -3.88 -0.58
N LEU A 8 2.45 -3.70 -1.35
CA LEU A 8 2.42 -3.95 -2.79
C LEU A 8 2.87 -2.68 -3.53
N ARG A 9 3.68 -2.84 -4.58
CA ARG A 9 4.18 -1.74 -5.42
C ARG A 9 4.01 -2.09 -6.89
N LYS A 10 3.67 -1.10 -7.72
CA LYS A 10 3.65 -1.25 -9.17
C LYS A 10 5.06 -1.01 -9.73
N VAL A 11 5.53 -1.90 -10.60
CA VAL A 11 6.80 -1.78 -11.33
C VAL A 11 6.52 -2.14 -12.79
N GLY A 12 6.54 -1.14 -13.67
CA GLY A 12 6.11 -1.31 -15.06
C GLY A 12 4.67 -1.83 -15.16
N ASN A 13 4.48 -2.96 -15.84
CA ASN A 13 3.19 -3.66 -15.97
C ASN A 13 2.95 -4.71 -14.88
N SER A 14 3.83 -4.82 -13.88
CA SER A 14 3.77 -5.85 -12.84
C SER A 14 3.54 -5.25 -11.45
N VAL A 15 3.12 -6.10 -10.52
CA VAL A 15 3.01 -5.80 -9.10
C VAL A 15 4.05 -6.62 -8.34
N VAL A 16 4.80 -5.98 -7.45
CA VAL A 16 5.79 -6.62 -6.58
C VAL A 16 5.38 -6.50 -5.12
N MET A 17 5.57 -7.57 -4.35
CA MET A 17 5.39 -7.60 -2.90
C MET A 17 6.75 -7.69 -2.22
N THR A 18 6.95 -6.91 -1.15
CA THR A 18 8.19 -7.00 -0.36
C THR A 18 8.11 -8.18 0.60
N LEU A 19 9.05 -9.12 0.51
CA LEU A 19 9.25 -10.23 1.46
C LEU A 19 10.50 -9.98 2.31
N SER A 20 10.56 -10.53 3.52
CA SER A 20 11.77 -10.45 4.36
C SER A 20 12.84 -11.43 3.86
N LYS A 21 14.11 -11.09 4.04
CA LYS A 21 15.24 -11.98 3.75
C LYS A 21 15.12 -13.30 4.51
N GLU A 22 14.78 -13.23 5.79
CA GLU A 22 14.51 -14.38 6.67
C GLU A 22 13.47 -15.36 6.08
N PHE A 23 12.45 -14.84 5.39
CA PHE A 23 11.43 -15.70 4.78
C PHE A 23 11.99 -16.43 3.56
N LEU A 24 12.71 -15.72 2.70
CA LEU A 24 13.39 -16.32 1.53
C LEU A 24 14.38 -17.40 1.96
N GLU A 25 15.20 -17.12 2.98
CA GLU A 25 16.13 -18.08 3.57
C GLU A 25 15.41 -19.31 4.15
N SER A 26 14.27 -19.11 4.81
CA SER A 26 13.50 -20.22 5.40
C SER A 26 12.93 -21.21 4.37
N ILE A 27 12.72 -20.77 3.12
CA ILE A 27 12.28 -21.63 2.02
C ILE A 27 13.45 -22.07 1.11
N GLY A 28 14.69 -21.74 1.48
CA GLY A 28 15.89 -22.06 0.70
C GLY A 28 15.97 -21.37 -0.65
N ALA A 29 15.32 -20.21 -0.80
CA ALA A 29 15.28 -19.45 -2.05
C ALA A 29 16.12 -18.16 -1.97
N THR A 30 16.57 -17.70 -3.12
CA THR A 30 17.29 -16.44 -3.31
C THR A 30 16.48 -15.47 -4.18
N ALA A 31 16.90 -14.21 -4.23
CA ALA A 31 16.22 -13.18 -5.02
C ALA A 31 16.30 -13.39 -6.55
N THR A 32 17.15 -14.31 -7.01
CA THR A 32 17.33 -14.66 -8.42
C THR A 32 16.58 -15.91 -8.84
N ASP A 33 16.03 -16.67 -7.89
CA ASP A 33 15.36 -17.92 -8.18
C ASP A 33 13.95 -17.69 -8.73
N THR A 34 13.52 -18.58 -9.62
CA THR A 34 12.12 -18.66 -10.05
C THR A 34 11.39 -19.61 -9.10
N VAL A 35 10.29 -19.15 -8.51
CA VAL A 35 9.50 -19.92 -7.53
C VAL A 35 8.12 -20.25 -8.08
N TYR A 36 7.58 -21.39 -7.69
CA TYR A 36 6.18 -21.75 -7.96
C TYR A 36 5.27 -21.14 -6.90
N VAL A 37 4.14 -20.61 -7.35
CA VAL A 37 3.19 -19.92 -6.50
C VAL A 37 1.78 -20.41 -6.82
N ASP A 38 1.07 -20.86 -5.78
CA ASP A 38 -0.35 -21.22 -5.86
C ASP A 38 -1.20 -19.97 -5.60
N GLU A 39 -1.74 -19.39 -6.67
CA GLU A 39 -2.52 -18.14 -6.60
C GLU A 39 -3.84 -18.28 -5.83
N GLU A 40 -4.44 -19.47 -5.81
CA GLU A 40 -5.70 -19.70 -5.09
C GLU A 40 -5.48 -19.61 -3.58
N LYS A 41 -4.42 -20.25 -3.08
CA LYS A 41 -4.04 -20.12 -1.66
C LYS A 41 -3.61 -18.70 -1.29
N LEU A 42 -3.10 -17.94 -2.26
CA LEU A 42 -2.65 -16.57 -2.05
C LEU A 42 -3.79 -15.60 -1.75
N LYS A 43 -4.98 -15.84 -2.32
CA LYS A 43 -6.20 -15.05 -2.03
C LYS A 43 -6.59 -15.14 -0.56
N ASP A 44 -6.40 -16.30 0.07
CA ASP A 44 -6.73 -16.52 1.47
C ASP A 44 -5.70 -15.90 2.43
N ILE A 45 -4.45 -15.72 1.98
CA ILE A 45 -3.34 -15.23 2.81
C ILE A 45 -3.17 -13.71 2.71
N ILE A 46 -3.34 -13.13 1.51
CA ILE A 46 -3.23 -11.68 1.31
C ILE A 46 -4.58 -11.01 1.51
N VAL A 47 -4.78 -10.50 2.72
CA VAL A 47 -5.96 -9.71 3.06
C VAL A 47 -5.65 -8.22 2.92
N LYS A 48 -6.51 -7.49 2.19
CA LYS A 48 -6.39 -6.03 2.07
C LYS A 48 -6.56 -5.38 3.44
N LYS A 49 -5.54 -4.66 3.89
CA LYS A 49 -5.65 -3.80 5.07
C LYS A 49 -6.64 -2.67 4.76
N ASN A 50 -7.75 -2.63 5.48
CA ASN A 50 -8.67 -1.51 5.43
C ASN A 50 -8.06 -0.30 6.13
N MET A 51 -8.29 0.90 5.59
CA MET A 51 -7.85 2.13 6.28
C MET A 51 -8.54 2.22 7.63
N SER A 52 -7.74 2.46 8.67
CA SER A 52 -8.29 2.71 10.00
C SER A 52 -9.10 4.01 9.98
N GLU A 53 -10.08 4.12 10.88
CA GLU A 53 -10.88 5.35 11.05
C GLU A 53 -9.98 6.58 11.30
N HIS A 54 -8.86 6.39 11.99
CA HIS A 54 -7.88 7.43 12.21
C HIS A 54 -7.20 7.90 10.91
N GLN A 55 -6.81 6.96 10.04
CA GLN A 55 -6.23 7.28 8.73
C GLN A 55 -7.23 8.00 7.82
N LYS A 56 -8.50 7.57 7.82
CA LYS A 56 -9.56 8.26 7.07
C LYS A 56 -9.74 9.70 7.55
N LYS A 57 -9.79 9.91 8.87
CA LYS A 57 -9.95 11.26 9.46
C LYS A 57 -8.78 12.18 9.11
N LEU A 58 -7.55 11.67 9.14
CA LEU A 58 -6.36 12.43 8.71
C LEU A 58 -6.43 12.81 7.23
N GLN A 59 -6.88 11.89 6.37
CA GLN A 59 -7.01 12.15 4.94
C GLN A 59 -8.07 13.23 4.66
N GLN A 60 -9.21 13.16 5.34
CA GLN A 60 -10.27 14.15 5.25
C GLN A 60 -9.80 15.55 5.72
N MET A 61 -9.00 15.62 6.79
CA MET A 61 -8.41 16.89 7.24
C MET A 61 -7.45 17.48 6.19
N MET A 62 -6.64 16.66 5.53
CA MET A 62 -5.75 17.12 4.47
C MET A 62 -6.53 17.64 3.25
N GLU A 63 -7.61 16.96 2.87
CA GLU A 63 -8.49 17.39 1.78
C GLU A 63 -9.20 18.71 2.10
N ASN A 64 -9.78 18.83 3.31
CA ASN A 64 -10.41 20.07 3.76
C ASN A 64 -9.43 21.24 3.76
N SER A 65 -8.18 21.02 4.20
CA SER A 65 -7.13 22.05 4.17
C SER A 65 -6.79 22.50 2.75
N LYS A 66 -6.64 21.56 1.82
CA LYS A 66 -6.41 21.86 0.39
C LYS A 66 -7.57 22.62 -0.23
N GLN A 67 -8.81 22.22 0.08
CA GLN A 67 -9.99 22.88 -0.44
C GLN A 67 -10.07 24.34 0.05
N LYS A 68 -9.89 24.55 1.37
CA LYS A 68 -9.87 25.89 1.95
C LYS A 68 -8.78 26.77 1.35
N HIS A 69 -7.59 26.21 1.11
CA HIS A 69 -6.52 26.91 0.41
C HIS A 69 -6.94 27.34 -1.00
N ASN A 70 -7.50 26.42 -1.80
CA ASN A 70 -7.94 26.72 -3.16
C ASN A 70 -9.06 27.78 -3.22
N GLU A 71 -10.01 27.74 -2.28
CA GLU A 71 -11.07 28.74 -2.16
C GLU A 71 -10.48 30.12 -1.87
N LEU A 72 -9.52 30.21 -0.94
CA LEU A 72 -8.83 31.46 -0.61
C LEU A 72 -8.09 32.06 -1.82
N TYR A 73 -7.44 31.21 -2.62
CA TYR A 73 -6.79 31.65 -3.86
C TYR A 73 -7.78 32.13 -4.91
N LYS A 74 -8.93 31.46 -5.04
CA LYS A 74 -10.00 31.92 -5.95
C LYS A 74 -10.50 33.30 -5.56
N GLU A 75 -10.78 33.51 -4.27
CA GLU A 75 -11.24 34.82 -3.76
C GLU A 75 -10.26 35.96 -4.05
N LEU A 76 -8.94 35.69 -3.97
CA LEU A 76 -7.90 36.67 -4.27
C LEU A 76 -7.81 37.02 -5.77
N VAL A 77 -8.17 36.11 -6.67
CA VAL A 77 -8.10 36.32 -8.13
C VAL A 77 -9.36 36.98 -8.68
N THR A 78 -10.52 36.77 -8.05
CA THR A 78 -11.79 37.42 -8.42
C THR A 78 -12.01 38.81 -7.81
N LYS A 79 -11.04 39.32 -7.04
CA LYS A 79 -11.01 40.70 -6.54
C LYS A 79 -10.21 41.60 -7.47
#